data_AF-A0A1L6RDX9-F1
#
_entry.id   AF-A0A1L6RDX9-F1
#
_cell.length_a   1.000
_cell.length_b   1.000
_cell.length_c   1.000
_cell.angle_alpha   90.00
_cell.angle_beta   90.00
_cell.angle_gamma   90.00
#
_symmetry.space_group_name_H-M   'P 1'
#
loop_
_entity.id
_entity.type
_entity.pdbx_description
1 polymer ?
#
loop_
_entity_poly.entity_id
_entity_poly.type
_entity_poly.pdbx_seq_one_letter_code
_entity_poly.pdbx_strand_id
1 'polypeptide(L)'
;MNLETLITDYPQIQDLITAKPTFWRNPDYNQTAELPFSKADILDAAVRLERFSPLLSQGFPGNSCYKRYYRIPLNAIKEYA
;
A
#
# COMPACT_ATOMS: atom_id res chain seq x y z
N MET A 1 -12.99 19.07 17.57
CA MET A 1 -11.56 19.29 17.28
C MET A 1 -11.44 20.62 16.55
N ASN A 2 -10.56 21.54 16.98
CA ASN A 2 -10.35 22.85 16.34
C ASN A 2 -9.05 22.80 15.51
N LEU A 3 -9.05 23.48 14.36
CA LEU A 3 -7.90 23.62 13.47
C LEU A 3 -6.67 24.23 14.18
N GLU A 4 -6.86 25.20 15.07
CA GLU A 4 -5.74 25.82 15.81
C GLU A 4 -5.04 24.81 16.73
N THR A 5 -5.82 23.97 17.40
CA THR A 5 -5.30 22.88 18.24
C THR A 5 -4.54 21.86 17.39
N LEU A 6 -5.09 21.51 16.23
CA LEU A 6 -4.44 20.61 15.27
C LEU A 6 -3.10 21.16 14.76
N ILE A 7 -3.03 22.44 14.40
CA ILE A 7 -1.78 23.07 13.95
C ILE A 7 -0.74 23.07 15.08
N THR A 8 -1.18 23.27 16.32
CA THR A 8 -0.30 23.24 17.49
C THR A 8 0.26 21.84 17.75
N ASP A 9 -0.59 20.82 17.71
CA ASP A 9 -0.21 19.43 17.97
C ASP A 9 0.59 18.82 16.81
N TYR A 10 0.29 19.24 15.58
CA TYR A 10 0.89 18.74 14.34
C TYR A 10 1.28 19.89 13.40
N PRO A 11 2.46 20.51 13.61
CA PRO A 11 2.90 21.68 12.83
C PRO A 11 2.94 21.46 11.31
N GLN A 12 3.06 20.20 10.85
CA GLN A 12 3.03 19.86 9.42
C GLN A 12 1.69 20.20 8.76
N ILE A 13 0.61 20.38 9.53
CA ILE A 13 -0.68 20.82 9.02
C ILE A 13 -0.56 22.22 8.38
N GLN A 14 0.32 23.09 8.89
CA GLN A 14 0.56 24.41 8.30
C GLN A 14 1.22 24.30 6.91
N ASP A 15 2.13 23.34 6.73
CA ASP A 15 2.75 23.05 5.43
C ASP A 15 1.69 22.55 4.42
N LEU A 16 0.74 21.73 4.86
CA LEU A 16 -0.39 21.28 4.03
C LEU A 16 -1.33 22.43 3.65
N ILE A 17 -1.67 23.32 4.59
CA ILE A 17 -2.52 24.51 4.34
C ILE A 17 -1.90 25.41 3.27
N THR A 18 -0.57 25.54 3.29
CA THR A 18 0.18 26.40 2.36
C THR A 18 0.55 25.69 1.04
N ALA A 19 0.05 24.47 0.83
CA ALA A 19 0.38 23.63 -0.33
C ALA A 19 1.89 23.45 -0.55
N LYS A 20 2.67 23.50 0.54
CA LYS A 20 4.12 23.29 0.49
C LYS A 20 4.39 21.79 0.28
N PRO A 21 5.25 21.41 -0.69
CA PRO A 21 5.70 20.03 -0.81
C PRO A 21 6.26 19.52 0.52
N THR A 22 5.64 18.48 1.07
CA THR A 22 5.91 18.00 2.42
C THR A 22 6.37 16.56 2.38
N PHE A 23 7.52 16.29 2.98
CA PHE A 23 7.99 14.94 3.25
C PHE A 23 7.72 14.60 4.72
N TRP A 24 6.63 13.87 4.96
CA TRP A 24 6.28 13.41 6.30
C TRP A 24 6.90 12.04 6.58
N ARG A 25 7.62 11.93 7.70
CA ARG A 25 8.14 10.66 8.21
C ARG A 25 7.26 10.20 9.35
N ASN A 26 6.80 8.96 9.29
CA ASN A 26 6.06 8.36 10.39
C ASN A 26 6.94 8.32 11.65
N PRO A 27 6.58 9.01 12.75
CA PRO A 27 7.34 8.95 14.00
C PRO A 27 7.34 7.54 14.60
N ASP A 28 6.35 6.73 14.26
CA ASP A 28 6.20 5.35 14.72
C ASP A 28 6.76 4.32 13.74
N TYR A 29 7.58 4.77 12.78
CA TYR A 29 8.22 3.86 11.84
C TYR A 29 9.08 2.83 12.58
N ASN A 30 8.92 1.56 12.18
CA ASN A 30 9.62 0.40 12.75
C ASN A 30 9.27 0.10 14.22
N GLN A 31 8.21 0.71 14.77
CA GLN A 31 7.65 0.30 16.05
C GLN A 31 6.73 -0.93 15.87
N THR A 32 6.64 -1.75 16.91
CA THR A 32 5.71 -2.88 16.95
C THR A 32 4.29 -2.38 17.18
N ALA A 33 3.33 -2.86 16.40
CA ALA A 33 1.91 -2.57 16.58
C ALA A 33 1.11 -3.88 16.65
N GLU A 34 0.05 -3.87 17.45
CA GLU A 34 -0.95 -4.94 17.40
C GLU A 34 -1.78 -4.78 16.13
N LEU A 35 -1.71 -5.77 15.26
CA LEU A 35 -2.46 -5.79 14.01
C LEU A 35 -3.61 -6.80 14.10
N PRO A 36 -4.77 -6.50 13.49
CA PRO A 36 -5.91 -7.40 13.49
C PRO A 36 -5.70 -8.65 12.61
N PHE A 37 -4.57 -8.73 11.91
CA PHE A 37 -4.24 -9.83 11.00
C PHE A 37 -2.87 -10.41 11.30
N SER A 38 -2.79 -11.72 11.19
CA SER A 38 -1.59 -12.52 11.34
C SER A 38 -0.95 -12.85 9.99
N LYS A 39 0.25 -13.43 10.04
CA LYS A 39 0.88 -14.03 8.87
C LYS A 39 0.03 -15.16 8.26
N ALA A 40 -0.74 -15.89 9.06
CA ALA A 40 -1.59 -16.97 8.56
C ALA A 40 -2.71 -16.40 7.68
N ASP A 41 -3.28 -15.25 8.02
CA ASP A 41 -4.30 -14.58 7.22
C ASP A 41 -3.77 -14.15 5.85
N ILE A 42 -2.53 -13.65 5.81
CA ILE A 42 -1.83 -13.31 4.55
C ILE A 42 -1.67 -14.56 3.67
N LEU A 43 -1.26 -15.68 4.26
CA LEU A 43 -1.05 -16.92 3.53
C LEU A 43 -2.37 -17.53 3.06
N ASP A 44 -3.43 -17.53 3.88
CA ASP A 44 -4.75 -18.00 3.44
C ASP A 44 -5.30 -17.14 2.30
N ALA A 45 -5.15 -15.81 2.37
CA ALA A 45 -5.56 -14.91 1.29
C ALA A 45 -4.83 -15.23 -0.02
N ALA A 46 -3.53 -15.55 0.04
CA ALA A 46 -2.75 -15.95 -1.14
C ALA A 46 -3.23 -17.29 -1.72
N VAL A 47 -3.50 -18.30 -0.88
CA VAL A 47 -4.04 -19.59 -1.37
C VAL A 47 -5.45 -19.41 -1.92
N ARG A 48 -6.27 -18.56 -1.30
CA ARG A 48 -7.60 -18.22 -1.80
C ARG A 48 -7.50 -17.63 -3.20
N LEU A 49 -6.62 -16.66 -3.40
CA LEU A 49 -6.37 -16.06 -4.70
C LEU A 49 -6.06 -17.14 -5.76
N GLU A 50 -5.13 -18.06 -5.47
CA GLU A 50 -4.81 -19.20 -6.36
C GLU A 50 -6.03 -20.10 -6.65
N ARG A 51 -6.87 -20.40 -5.65
CA ARG A 51 -8.11 -21.19 -5.85
C ARG A 51 -9.07 -20.52 -6.84
N PHE A 52 -9.10 -19.19 -6.87
CA PHE A 52 -9.95 -18.42 -7.78
C PHE A 52 -9.34 -18.19 -9.17
N SER A 53 -8.09 -18.62 -9.39
CA SER A 53 -7.42 -18.47 -10.70
C SER A 53 -8.25 -18.95 -11.89
N PRO A 54 -8.91 -20.13 -11.87
CA PRO A 54 -9.68 -20.61 -13.02
C PRO A 54 -10.88 -19.71 -13.35
N LEU A 55 -11.58 -19.21 -12.33
CA LEU A 55 -12.71 -18.29 -12.51
C LEU A 55 -12.23 -16.96 -13.10
N LEU A 56 -11.14 -16.42 -12.59
CA LEU A 56 -10.58 -15.15 -13.03
C LEU A 56 -10.06 -15.23 -14.47
N SER A 57 -9.46 -16.34 -14.88
CA SER A 57 -9.04 -16.53 -16.27
C SER A 57 -10.22 -16.62 -17.26
N GLN A 58 -11.38 -17.12 -16.83
CA GLN A 58 -12.59 -17.17 -17.65
C GLN A 58 -13.30 -15.82 -17.74
N GLY A 59 -13.39 -15.08 -16.62
CA GLY A 59 -14.06 -13.78 -16.55
C GLY A 59 -13.28 -12.63 -17.21
N PHE A 60 -11.98 -12.81 -17.44
CA PHE A 60 -11.10 -11.81 -18.04
C PHE A 60 -10.29 -12.40 -19.20
N PRO A 61 -10.87 -12.46 -20.42
CA PRO A 61 -10.19 -13.00 -21.59
C PRO A 61 -8.92 -12.19 -21.90
N GLY A 62 -7.75 -12.85 -21.78
CA GLY A 62 -6.41 -12.23 -21.81
C GLY A 62 -5.53 -12.63 -20.62
N ASN A 63 -6.13 -13.18 -19.56
CA ASN A 63 -5.46 -13.55 -18.30
C ASN A 63 -5.09 -15.05 -18.21
N SER A 64 -4.74 -15.69 -19.33
CA SER A 64 -4.41 -17.13 -19.39
C SER A 64 -3.13 -17.50 -18.63
N CYS A 65 -2.32 -16.51 -18.21
CA CYS A 65 -1.23 -16.69 -17.26
C CYS A 65 -1.49 -15.88 -15.97
N TYR A 66 -2.38 -16.42 -15.12
CA TYR A 66 -2.73 -15.87 -13.82
C TYR A 66 -1.54 -15.38 -12.98
N LYS A 67 -0.41 -16.11 -13.04
CA LYS A 67 0.83 -15.78 -12.31
C LYS A 67 1.45 -14.42 -12.67
N ARG A 68 1.13 -13.83 -13.84
CA ARG A 68 1.83 -12.63 -14.34
C ARG A 68 0.97 -11.38 -14.47
N TYR A 69 -0.35 -11.49 -14.64
CA TYR A 69 -1.17 -10.33 -15.03
C TYR A 69 -1.62 -9.39 -13.90
N TYR A 70 -1.80 -9.88 -12.67
CA TYR A 70 -2.10 -9.01 -11.52
C TYR A 70 -0.84 -8.53 -10.78
N ARG A 71 0.34 -8.80 -11.33
CA ARG A 71 1.61 -8.31 -10.80
C ARG A 71 2.15 -7.28 -11.78
N ILE A 72 2.35 -6.07 -11.30
CA ILE A 72 3.05 -5.03 -12.06
C ILE A 72 4.52 -5.49 -12.19
N PRO A 73 5.13 -5.43 -13.40
CA PRO A 73 6.53 -5.80 -13.56
C PRO A 73 7.43 -4.93 -12.67
N LEU A 74 8.34 -5.56 -11.95
CA LEU A 74 9.36 -4.87 -11.16
C LEU A 74 10.55 -4.54 -12.07
N ASN A 75 10.45 -3.42 -12.78
CA ASN A 75 11.51 -2.94 -13.67
C ASN A 75 12.47 -2.02 -12.89
N ALA A 76 13.77 -2.27 -13.00
CA ALA A 76 14.77 -1.33 -12.50
C ALA A 76 14.80 -0.08 -13.38
N ILE A 77 14.76 1.11 -12.77
CA ILE A 77 15.05 2.38 -13.44
C ILE A 77 16.55 2.59 -13.32
N LYS A 78 17.28 2.52 -14.44
CA LYS A 78 18.75 2.60 -14.49
C LYS A 78 19.31 3.98 -14.87
N GLU A 79 18.48 5.02 -14.89
CA GLU A 79 18.95 6.38 -15.15
C GLU A 79 19.17 7.10 -13.82
N TYR A 80 20.26 7.88 -13.75
CA TYR A 80 20.89 8.47 -12.55
C TYR A 80 21.92 7.57 -11.84
N ALA A 81 23.03 7.30 -12.52
CA ALA A 81 24.33 7.04 -11.90
C ALA A 81 25.26 8.22 -12.20
#